data_AF-A0A8J5BVX3-F1
#
_entry.id   AF-A0A8J5BVX3-F1
#
_cell.length_a   1.000
_cell.length_b   1.000
_cell.length_c   1.000
_cell.angle_alpha   90.00
_cell.angle_beta   90.00
_cell.angle_gamma   90.00
#
_symmetry.space_group_name_H-M   'P 1'
#
loop_
_entity.id
_entity.type
_entity.pdbx_description
1 polymer ?
#
loop_
_entity_poly.entity_id
_entity_poly.type
_entity_poly.pdbx_seq_one_letter_code
_entity_poly.pdbx_strand_id
1 'polypeptide(L)'
;MRSIRARFKLCLRWCKSHEHQLRAQSLADKLASGDYFNFWRGVAQHEPGLTHASPTGGSRCGEEGITSIPPSLLSWEILYRGNSPYCSREVKMSYFRSHCYSIYCNSLWSRYKVATMNRHKVCHNDILKRILGLPRWCSSSLAFARNGVNNLDVVHRHSVFSLRSRAELSTNSIITSVRQSSAYVCGPIQQRWLGLLFVQNVG
;
A
#
# COMPACT_ATOMS: atom_id res chain seq x y z
N MET A 1 41.07 -45.43 -6.71
CA MET A 1 40.00 -44.81 -5.89
C MET A 1 40.12 -43.29 -5.99
N ARG A 2 39.14 -42.58 -6.57
CA ARG A 2 39.17 -41.10 -6.56
C ARG A 2 39.03 -40.62 -5.11
N SER A 3 40.04 -39.89 -4.62
CA SER A 3 40.14 -39.37 -3.25
C SER A 3 38.84 -38.70 -2.79
N ILE A 4 38.46 -38.87 -1.52
CA ILE A 4 37.30 -38.21 -0.88
C ILE A 4 37.32 -36.70 -1.13
N ARG A 5 38.51 -36.09 -1.16
CA ARG A 5 38.73 -34.69 -1.49
C ARG A 5 38.31 -34.33 -2.92
N ALA A 6 38.51 -35.25 -3.88
CA ALA A 6 38.08 -35.06 -5.26
C ALA A 6 36.55 -35.12 -5.38
N ARG A 7 35.89 -36.04 -4.65
CA ARG A 7 34.41 -36.09 -4.58
C ARG A 7 33.82 -34.83 -3.97
N PHE A 8 34.38 -34.36 -2.85
CA PHE A 8 33.95 -33.12 -2.20
C PHE A 8 34.09 -31.90 -3.13
N LYS A 9 35.23 -31.75 -3.81
CA LYS A 9 35.43 -30.68 -4.79
C LYS A 9 34.45 -30.76 -5.96
N LEU A 10 34.08 -31.97 -6.39
CA LEU A 10 33.11 -32.17 -7.46
C LEU A 10 31.69 -31.78 -7.01
N CYS A 11 31.30 -32.13 -5.79
CA CYS A 11 30.04 -31.68 -5.19
C CYS A 11 29.98 -30.16 -5.04
N LEU A 12 31.06 -29.51 -4.58
CA LEU A 12 31.10 -28.05 -4.50
C LEU A 12 30.97 -27.37 -5.87
N ARG A 13 31.60 -27.93 -6.91
CA ARG A 13 31.44 -27.41 -8.29
C ARG A 13 30.01 -27.55 -8.77
N TRP A 14 29.36 -28.67 -8.46
CA TRP A 14 27.95 -28.89 -8.77
C TRP A 14 27.03 -27.92 -8.02
N CYS A 15 27.25 -27.68 -6.73
CA CYS A 15 26.48 -26.71 -5.95
C CYS A 15 26.67 -25.28 -6.50
N LYS A 16 27.88 -24.94 -6.93
CA LYS A 16 28.17 -23.64 -7.53
C LYS A 16 27.53 -23.47 -8.91
N SER A 17 27.49 -24.52 -9.74
CA SER A 17 26.84 -24.44 -11.06
C SER A 17 25.31 -24.42 -10.99
N HIS A 18 24.72 -24.96 -9.92
CA HIS A 18 23.26 -25.01 -9.70
C HIS A 18 22.80 -24.06 -8.58
N GLU A 19 23.63 -23.08 -8.21
CA GLU A 19 23.40 -22.16 -7.10
C GLU A 19 22.06 -21.41 -7.23
N HIS A 20 21.71 -20.97 -8.45
CA HIS A 20 20.44 -20.31 -8.72
C HIS A 20 19.23 -21.23 -8.52
N GLN A 21 19.33 -22.51 -8.92
CA GLN A 21 18.23 -23.47 -8.79
C GLN A 21 18.03 -23.88 -7.32
N LEU A 22 19.11 -24.15 -6.60
CA LEU A 22 19.07 -24.49 -5.17
C LEU A 22 18.49 -23.35 -4.33
N ARG A 23 18.80 -22.10 -4.70
CA ARG A 23 18.21 -20.90 -4.06
C ARG A 23 16.74 -20.73 -4.40
N ALA A 24 16.35 -20.88 -5.66
CA ALA A 24 14.95 -20.82 -6.07
C ALA A 24 14.11 -21.89 -5.35
N GLN A 25 14.65 -23.09 -5.19
CA GLN A 25 14.02 -24.17 -4.44
C GLN A 25 13.89 -23.84 -2.96
N SER A 26 14.93 -23.29 -2.33
CA SER A 26 14.86 -22.82 -0.93
C SER A 26 13.82 -21.72 -0.71
N LEU A 27 13.62 -20.82 -1.69
CA LEU A 27 12.55 -19.84 -1.66
C LEU A 27 11.17 -20.50 -1.81
N ALA A 28 11.03 -21.45 -2.73
CA ALA A 28 9.78 -22.20 -2.92
C ALA A 28 9.37 -22.99 -1.66
N ASP A 29 10.33 -23.61 -0.97
CA ASP A 29 10.08 -24.35 0.28
C ASP A 29 9.58 -23.41 1.40
N LYS A 30 10.10 -22.18 1.48
CA LYS A 30 9.64 -21.15 2.43
C LYS A 30 8.24 -20.64 2.12
N LEU A 31 7.88 -20.57 0.84
CA LEU A 31 6.53 -20.23 0.41
C LEU A 31 5.55 -21.34 0.79
N ALA A 32 5.94 -22.60 0.59
CA ALA A 32 5.15 -23.77 0.94
C ALA A 32 4.97 -23.95 2.46
N SER A 33 5.97 -23.53 3.26
CA SER A 33 5.91 -23.59 4.73
C SER A 33 5.13 -22.43 5.37
N GLY A 34 4.70 -21.43 4.59
CA GLY A 34 3.98 -20.26 5.08
C GLY A 34 4.86 -19.21 5.77
N ASP A 35 6.19 -19.32 5.70
CA ASP A 35 7.12 -18.33 6.23
C ASP A 35 7.37 -17.19 5.21
N TYR A 36 6.33 -16.39 5.02
CA TYR A 36 6.31 -15.29 4.04
C TYR A 36 7.35 -14.21 4.35
N PHE A 37 7.68 -13.98 5.62
CA PHE A 37 8.62 -12.93 6.02
C PHE A 37 10.05 -13.25 5.55
N ASN A 38 10.51 -14.47 5.78
CA ASN A 38 11.84 -14.89 5.33
C ASN A 38 11.90 -15.17 3.83
N PHE A 39 10.77 -15.54 3.21
CA PHE A 39 10.64 -15.60 1.75
C PHE A 39 10.91 -14.24 1.10
N TRP A 40 10.14 -13.20 1.47
CA TRP A 40 10.25 -11.88 0.86
C TRP A 40 11.57 -11.19 1.17
N ARG A 41 12.14 -11.39 2.36
CA ARG A 41 13.49 -10.94 2.69
C ARG A 41 14.54 -11.55 1.76
N GLY A 42 14.41 -12.83 1.41
CA GLY A 42 15.31 -13.51 0.48
C GLY A 42 15.16 -13.05 -0.96
N VAL A 43 13.91 -12.85 -1.43
CA VAL A 43 13.64 -12.32 -2.78
C VAL A 43 14.23 -10.91 -2.96
N ALA A 44 14.09 -10.04 -1.95
CA ALA A 44 14.58 -8.67 -1.97
C ALA A 44 16.11 -8.55 -2.08
N GLN A 45 16.87 -9.57 -1.67
CA GLN A 45 18.33 -9.58 -1.79
C GLN A 45 18.83 -9.93 -3.19
N HIS A 46 17.99 -10.56 -4.03
CA HIS A 46 18.41 -11.13 -5.32
C HIS A 46 17.93 -10.34 -6.53
N GLU A 47 16.78 -9.67 -6.44
CA GLU A 47 16.23 -8.87 -7.53
C GLU A 47 15.92 -7.44 -7.02
N PRO A 48 16.90 -6.52 -7.01
CA PRO A 48 16.73 -5.17 -6.48
C PRO A 48 15.71 -4.31 -7.26
N GLY A 49 15.11 -4.83 -8.33
CA GLY A 49 14.10 -4.16 -9.15
C GLY A 49 12.69 -4.78 -9.14
N LEU A 50 12.46 -5.92 -8.46
CA LEU A 50 11.17 -6.65 -8.48
C LEU A 50 10.28 -6.41 -7.25
N THR A 51 10.54 -5.36 -6.47
CA THR A 51 9.69 -4.95 -5.33
C THR A 51 8.25 -4.52 -5.70
N HIS A 52 7.83 -4.67 -6.96
CA HIS A 52 6.55 -4.18 -7.48
C HIS A 52 5.46 -5.23 -7.72
N ALA A 53 5.56 -6.42 -7.14
CA ALA A 53 4.42 -7.34 -7.09
C ALA A 53 4.10 -7.72 -5.63
N SER A 54 3.21 -6.94 -5.01
CA SER A 54 2.55 -7.37 -3.78
C SER A 54 1.74 -8.64 -4.05
N PRO A 55 1.97 -9.75 -3.32
CA PRO A 55 1.13 -10.93 -3.43
C PRO A 55 -0.15 -10.68 -2.64
N THR A 56 -1.26 -10.35 -3.31
CA THR A 56 -2.57 -10.54 -2.68
C THR A 56 -3.60 -10.88 -3.73
N GLY A 57 -3.60 -12.14 -4.15
CA GLY A 57 -4.82 -12.81 -4.56
C GLY A 57 -5.73 -12.91 -3.34
N GLY A 58 -6.96 -12.41 -3.48
CA GLY A 58 -7.99 -12.37 -2.45
C GLY A 58 -8.45 -10.94 -2.22
N SER A 59 -9.65 -10.63 -2.71
CA SER A 59 -10.42 -9.43 -2.36
C SER A 59 -10.46 -9.25 -0.84
N ARG A 60 -9.62 -8.39 -0.28
CA ARG A 60 -9.65 -8.04 1.16
C ARG A 60 -10.20 -6.63 1.33
N CYS A 61 -11.52 -6.55 1.53
CA CYS A 61 -12.17 -5.36 2.11
C CYS A 61 -12.09 -5.45 3.65
N GLY A 62 -11.33 -4.56 4.30
CA GLY A 62 -11.24 -4.50 5.76
C GLY A 62 -9.93 -3.89 6.29
N GLU A 63 -9.76 -3.87 7.62
CA GLU A 63 -8.60 -3.29 8.34
C GLU A 63 -7.25 -3.76 7.78
N GLU A 64 -7.18 -4.97 7.24
CA GLU A 64 -5.96 -5.56 6.68
C GLU A 64 -5.45 -4.84 5.41
N GLY A 65 -6.35 -4.26 4.61
CA GLY A 65 -5.98 -3.40 3.47
C GLY A 65 -5.51 -2.00 3.89
N ILE A 66 -5.80 -1.60 5.13
CA ILE A 66 -5.29 -0.34 5.73
C ILE A 66 -3.89 -0.59 6.34
N THR A 67 -3.62 -1.80 6.81
CA THR A 67 -2.33 -2.20 7.41
C THR A 67 -1.31 -2.76 6.41
N SER A 68 -1.72 -3.10 5.18
CA SER A 68 -0.82 -3.58 4.12
C SER A 68 0.13 -2.51 3.57
N ILE A 69 0.05 -1.28 4.09
CA ILE A 69 1.08 -0.26 3.94
C ILE A 69 1.98 -0.38 5.18
N PRO A 70 2.99 -1.26 5.21
CA PRO A 70 3.91 -1.30 6.32
C PRO A 70 4.62 0.06 6.39
N PRO A 71 4.52 0.78 7.52
CA PRO A 71 5.19 2.07 7.70
C PRO A 71 6.70 2.00 7.43
N SER A 72 7.28 0.81 7.51
CA SER A 72 8.69 0.53 7.23
C SER A 72 9.08 0.59 5.75
N LEU A 73 8.21 0.22 4.79
CA LEU A 73 8.54 0.27 3.35
C LEU A 73 8.49 1.71 2.80
N LEU A 74 7.51 2.49 3.23
CA LEU A 74 7.44 3.92 2.89
C LEU A 74 8.49 4.74 3.63
N SER A 75 8.99 4.29 4.78
CA SER A 75 9.95 5.09 5.56
C SER A 75 11.32 5.16 4.90
N TRP A 76 11.88 4.07 4.36
CA TRP A 76 13.27 4.07 3.87
C TRP A 76 13.43 4.72 2.49
N GLU A 77 12.55 4.42 1.52
CA GLU A 77 12.63 5.05 0.19
C GLU A 77 12.33 6.56 0.24
N ILE A 78 11.36 6.97 1.05
CA ILE A 78 10.97 8.37 1.17
C ILE A 78 12.01 9.19 1.92
N LEU A 79 12.66 8.63 2.96
CA LEU A 79 13.76 9.31 3.64
C LEU A 79 14.98 9.51 2.74
N TYR A 80 15.36 8.51 1.94
CA TYR A 80 16.59 8.58 1.14
C TYR A 80 16.40 9.32 -0.20
N ARG A 81 15.24 9.21 -0.87
CA ARG A 81 14.97 9.94 -2.14
C ARG A 81 14.24 11.27 -1.95
N GLY A 82 13.41 11.42 -0.93
CA GLY A 82 12.56 12.60 -0.74
C GLY A 82 13.34 13.86 -0.38
N ASN A 83 14.39 13.74 0.43
CA ASN A 83 15.24 14.87 0.81
C ASN A 83 16.42 15.10 -0.17
N SER A 84 16.40 14.48 -1.35
CA SER A 84 17.43 14.75 -2.36
C SER A 84 17.39 16.25 -2.73
N PRO A 85 18.52 16.98 -2.63
CA PRO A 85 18.60 18.38 -3.04
C PRO A 85 18.49 18.54 -4.56
N TYR A 86 18.63 17.45 -5.32
CA TYR A 86 18.58 17.43 -6.79
C TYR A 86 17.16 17.26 -7.35
N CYS A 87 16.16 17.05 -6.51
CA CYS A 87 14.79 16.79 -6.93
C CYS A 87 13.94 18.06 -6.75
N SER A 88 13.28 18.52 -7.82
CA SER A 88 12.41 19.69 -7.73
C SER A 88 11.19 19.42 -6.84
N ARG A 89 10.60 20.50 -6.32
CA ARG A 89 9.41 20.41 -5.48
C ARG A 89 8.25 19.75 -6.21
N GLU A 90 8.10 20.01 -7.49
CA GLU A 90 7.03 19.48 -8.35
C GLU A 90 7.14 17.96 -8.47
N VAL A 91 8.36 17.43 -8.65
CA VAL A 91 8.61 15.98 -8.71
C VAL A 91 8.29 15.32 -7.38
N LYS A 92 8.69 15.94 -6.26
CA LYS A 92 8.33 15.48 -4.91
C LYS A 92 6.82 15.42 -4.69
N MET A 93 6.08 16.43 -5.14
CA MET A 93 4.61 16.45 -5.04
C MET A 93 3.95 15.43 -5.97
N SER A 94 4.49 15.23 -7.17
CA SER A 94 4.00 14.20 -8.10
C SER A 94 4.16 12.80 -7.50
N TYR A 95 5.34 12.50 -6.94
CA TYR A 95 5.60 11.26 -6.22
C TYR A 95 4.66 11.07 -5.02
N PHE A 96 4.47 12.12 -4.22
CA PHE A 96 3.53 12.05 -3.10
C PHE A 96 2.11 11.70 -3.57
N ARG A 97 1.60 12.35 -4.62
CA ARG A 97 0.26 12.08 -5.14
C ARG A 97 0.15 10.67 -5.73
N SER A 98 1.13 10.24 -6.53
CA SER A 98 1.08 8.93 -7.17
C SER A 98 1.11 7.77 -6.17
N HIS A 99 1.83 7.95 -5.06
CA HIS A 99 2.06 6.86 -4.10
C HIS A 99 1.18 6.95 -2.85
N CYS A 100 0.85 8.16 -2.36
CA CYS A 100 0.07 8.33 -1.14
C CYS A 100 -1.43 8.50 -1.39
N TYR A 101 -1.88 8.78 -2.62
CA TYR A 101 -3.32 8.84 -2.94
C TYR A 101 -3.87 7.55 -3.53
N SER A 102 -3.02 6.68 -4.06
CA SER A 102 -3.41 5.40 -4.69
C SER A 102 -3.75 4.32 -3.65
N ILE A 103 -4.42 4.70 -2.56
CA ILE A 103 -4.74 3.75 -1.50
C ILE A 103 -5.84 2.82 -2.03
N TYR A 104 -5.45 1.57 -2.27
CA TYR A 104 -6.29 0.57 -2.92
C TYR A 104 -7.61 0.38 -2.16
N CYS A 105 -8.72 0.39 -2.91
CA CYS A 105 -10.06 0.16 -2.39
C CYS A 105 -10.46 1.02 -1.17
N ASN A 106 -9.85 2.21 -1.00
CA ASN A 106 -10.18 3.07 0.14
C ASN A 106 -11.66 3.49 0.16
N SER A 107 -12.29 3.59 -1.02
CA SER A 107 -13.71 3.87 -1.16
C SER A 107 -14.62 2.76 -0.63
N LEU A 108 -14.10 1.55 -0.39
CA LEU A 108 -14.86 0.41 0.13
C LEU A 108 -14.70 0.22 1.65
N TRP A 109 -13.95 1.10 2.32
CA TRP A 109 -13.70 1.01 3.76
C TRP A 109 -14.95 1.36 4.57
N SER A 110 -15.66 0.34 5.04
CA SER A 110 -16.90 0.49 5.82
C SER A 110 -16.72 0.17 7.31
N ARG A 111 -15.79 -0.73 7.65
CA ARG A 111 -15.53 -1.18 9.03
C ARG A 111 -14.04 -1.05 9.34
N TYR A 112 -13.70 -0.09 10.18
CA TYR A 112 -12.34 0.11 10.68
C TYR A 112 -12.36 0.82 12.04
N LYS A 113 -11.37 0.54 12.88
CA LYS A 113 -11.16 1.27 14.14
C LYS A 113 -10.76 2.71 13.83
N VAL A 114 -11.34 3.64 14.58
CA VAL A 114 -10.97 5.07 14.53
C VAL A 114 -9.48 5.26 14.78
N ALA A 115 -8.90 4.49 15.70
CA ALA A 115 -7.46 4.50 15.98
C ALA A 115 -6.61 4.14 14.75
N THR A 116 -7.03 3.15 13.95
CA THR A 116 -6.34 2.75 12.71
C THR A 116 -6.37 3.86 11.68
N MET A 117 -7.53 4.50 11.49
CA MET A 117 -7.66 5.65 10.60
C MET A 117 -6.80 6.84 11.05
N ASN A 118 -6.77 7.14 12.34
CA ASN A 118 -5.94 8.22 12.89
C ASN A 118 -4.44 7.95 12.70
N ARG A 119 -3.99 6.70 12.88
CA ARG A 119 -2.60 6.33 12.55
C ARG A 119 -2.29 6.56 11.08
N HIS A 120 -3.22 6.25 10.18
CA HIS A 120 -3.05 6.47 8.75
C HIS A 120 -2.95 7.97 8.41
N LYS A 121 -3.80 8.81 9.02
CA LYS A 121 -3.71 10.27 8.91
C LYS A 121 -2.34 10.81 9.36
N VAL A 122 -1.87 10.36 10.53
CA VAL A 122 -0.56 10.77 11.05
C VAL A 122 0.57 10.34 10.12
N CYS A 123 0.51 9.11 9.61
CA CYS A 123 1.49 8.60 8.64
C CYS A 123 1.52 9.45 7.37
N HIS A 124 0.36 9.72 6.76
CA HIS A 124 0.23 10.55 5.56
C HIS A 124 0.77 11.98 5.78
N ASN A 125 0.47 12.57 6.93
CA ASN A 125 0.98 13.89 7.32
C ASN A 125 2.50 13.90 7.53
N ASP A 126 3.04 12.86 8.15
CA ASP A 126 4.47 12.72 8.41
C ASP A 126 5.25 12.46 7.12
N ILE A 127 4.70 11.69 6.18
CA ILE A 127 5.30 11.45 4.87
C ILE A 127 5.49 12.76 4.11
N LEU A 128 4.46 13.61 4.01
CA LEU A 128 4.57 14.89 3.32
C LEU A 128 5.67 15.77 3.95
N LYS A 129 5.69 15.84 5.29
CA LYS A 129 6.72 16.61 6.02
C LYS A 129 8.13 16.07 5.74
N ARG A 130 8.31 14.74 5.72
CA ARG A 130 9.60 14.11 5.42
C ARG A 130 10.07 14.37 4.00
N ILE A 131 9.19 14.25 3.00
CA ILE A 131 9.50 14.54 1.58
C ILE A 131 9.97 15.99 1.41
N LEU A 132 9.34 16.91 2.14
CA LEU A 132 9.65 18.34 2.06
C LEU A 132 10.79 18.78 2.99
N GLY A 133 11.37 17.87 3.79
CA GLY A 133 12.38 18.22 4.79
C GLY A 133 11.86 19.15 5.90
N LEU A 134 10.55 19.14 6.18
CA LEU A 134 9.93 19.99 7.19
C LEU A 134 10.13 19.44 8.60
N PRO A 135 10.32 20.31 9.60
CA PRO A 135 10.39 19.89 11.00
C PRO A 135 9.10 19.20 11.46
N ARG A 136 9.23 18.24 12.39
CA ARG A 136 8.10 17.43 12.87
C ARG A 136 6.99 18.27 13.52
N TRP A 137 7.37 19.35 14.21
CA TRP A 137 6.49 20.30 14.89
C TRP A 137 5.81 21.30 13.95
N CYS A 138 6.17 21.33 12.67
CA CYS A 138 5.49 22.19 11.71
C CYS A 138 4.03 21.74 11.52
N SER A 139 3.13 22.72 11.38
CA SER A 139 1.71 22.46 11.14
C SER A 139 1.51 21.65 9.86
N SER A 140 0.94 20.45 10.00
CA SER A 140 0.61 19.60 8.85
C SER A 140 -0.39 20.27 7.93
N SER A 141 -1.46 20.86 8.48
CA SER A 141 -2.48 21.55 7.67
C SER A 141 -1.88 22.69 6.85
N LEU A 142 -0.96 23.47 7.43
CA LEU A 142 -0.24 24.52 6.71
C LEU A 142 0.67 23.94 5.62
N ALA A 143 1.33 22.80 5.86
CA ALA A 143 2.14 22.12 4.85
C ALA A 143 1.27 21.65 3.67
N PHE A 144 0.09 21.09 3.89
CA PHE A 144 -0.84 20.73 2.82
C PHE A 144 -1.31 21.96 2.04
N ALA A 145 -1.70 23.03 2.74
CA ALA A 145 -2.20 24.26 2.12
C ALA A 145 -1.14 24.94 1.24
N ARG A 146 0.08 25.14 1.76
CA ARG A 146 1.19 25.77 1.01
C ARG A 146 1.61 24.99 -0.23
N ASN A 147 1.40 23.68 -0.24
CA ASN A 147 1.78 22.80 -1.35
C ASN A 147 0.64 22.49 -2.32
N GLY A 148 -0.59 22.93 -2.05
CA GLY A 148 -1.74 22.61 -2.89
C GLY A 148 -1.98 21.09 -2.97
N VAL A 149 -1.88 20.42 -1.82
CA VAL A 149 -2.04 18.97 -1.70
C VAL A 149 -3.18 18.70 -0.72
N ASN A 150 -4.00 17.71 -1.05
CA ASN A 150 -5.11 17.24 -0.24
C ASN A 150 -4.61 16.38 0.91
N ASN A 151 -5.23 16.55 2.08
CA ASN A 151 -5.04 15.63 3.19
C ASN A 151 -5.77 14.31 2.93
N LEU A 152 -5.48 13.30 3.76
CA LEU A 152 -6.06 11.96 3.62
C LEU A 152 -7.59 11.97 3.67
N ASP A 153 -8.21 12.84 4.48
CA ASP A 153 -9.67 12.92 4.59
C ASP A 153 -10.31 13.37 3.26
N VAL A 154 -9.72 14.37 2.61
CA VAL A 154 -10.18 14.86 1.31
C VAL A 154 -9.96 13.81 0.22
N VAL A 155 -8.80 13.12 0.23
CA VAL A 155 -8.51 12.03 -0.72
C VAL A 155 -9.53 10.91 -0.59
N HIS A 156 -9.80 10.46 0.64
CA HIS A 156 -10.77 9.41 0.92
C HIS A 156 -12.19 9.81 0.49
N ARG A 157 -12.63 11.03 0.81
CA ARG A 157 -13.93 11.55 0.35
C ARG A 157 -14.04 11.59 -1.17
N HIS A 158 -12.99 12.04 -1.84
CA HIS A 158 -12.96 12.12 -3.30
C HIS A 158 -13.05 10.72 -3.94
N SER A 159 -12.32 9.74 -3.42
CA SER A 159 -12.39 8.35 -3.87
C SER A 159 -13.78 7.72 -3.66
N VAL A 160 -14.40 7.97 -2.50
CA VAL A 160 -15.77 7.53 -2.20
C VAL A 160 -16.76 8.15 -3.18
N PHE A 161 -16.73 9.48 -3.34
CA PHE A 161 -17.60 10.20 -4.26
C PHE A 161 -17.45 9.70 -5.70
N SER A 162 -16.21 9.58 -6.19
CA SER A 162 -15.93 9.10 -7.55
C SER A 162 -16.45 7.69 -7.81
N LEU A 163 -16.29 6.76 -6.86
CA LEU A 163 -16.84 5.42 -7.02
C LEU A 163 -18.37 5.43 -6.99
N ARG A 164 -18.97 6.14 -6.03
CA ARG A 164 -20.41 6.23 -5.87
C ARG A 164 -21.07 6.83 -7.10
N SER A 165 -20.59 7.97 -7.58
CA SER A 165 -21.14 8.63 -8.78
C SER A 165 -21.03 7.74 -10.02
N ARG A 166 -19.91 7.01 -10.18
CA ARG A 166 -19.78 6.02 -11.27
C ARG A 166 -20.74 4.85 -11.13
N ALA A 167 -21.00 4.37 -9.91
CA ALA A 167 -21.97 3.31 -9.66
C ALA A 167 -23.41 3.79 -9.92
N GLU A 168 -23.74 5.03 -9.56
CA GLU A 168 -25.07 5.63 -9.77
C GLU A 168 -25.36 5.92 -11.25
N LEU A 169 -24.34 6.33 -12.01
CA LEU A 169 -24.45 6.62 -13.44
C LEU A 169 -24.23 5.38 -14.33
N SER A 170 -23.89 4.23 -13.74
CA SER A 170 -23.63 3.02 -14.54
C SER A 170 -24.93 2.43 -15.10
N THR A 171 -24.92 2.14 -16.39
CA THR A 171 -25.98 1.38 -17.08
C THR A 171 -25.76 -0.13 -17.01
N ASN A 172 -24.68 -0.59 -16.37
CA ASN A 172 -24.38 -2.02 -16.27
C ASN A 172 -25.45 -2.72 -15.43
N SER A 173 -26.04 -3.79 -15.97
CA SER A 173 -27.11 -4.55 -15.32
C SER A 173 -26.69 -5.14 -13.98
N ILE A 174 -25.44 -5.61 -13.85
CA ILE A 174 -24.91 -6.15 -12.59
C ILE A 174 -24.82 -5.06 -11.53
N ILE A 175 -24.24 -3.91 -11.88
CA ILE A 175 -24.11 -2.77 -10.95
C ILE A 175 -25.49 -2.24 -10.56
N THR A 176 -26.42 -2.21 -11.51
CA THR A 176 -27.81 -1.79 -11.26
C THR A 176 -28.51 -2.74 -10.29
N SER A 177 -28.37 -4.06 -10.50
CA SER A 177 -28.90 -5.08 -9.58
C SER A 177 -28.29 -4.98 -8.19
N VAL A 178 -26.97 -4.76 -8.07
CA VAL A 178 -26.30 -4.53 -6.78
C VAL A 178 -26.81 -3.26 -6.13
N ARG A 179 -26.94 -2.15 -6.87
CA ARG A 179 -27.46 -0.87 -6.37
C ARG A 179 -28.89 -0.99 -5.84
N GLN A 180 -29.74 -1.76 -6.53
CA GLN A 180 -31.13 -2.00 -6.15
C GLN A 180 -31.26 -3.03 -5.02
N SER A 181 -30.19 -3.76 -4.70
CA SER A 181 -30.21 -4.72 -3.59
C SER A 181 -30.33 -4.01 -2.23
N SER A 182 -31.04 -4.65 -1.30
CA SER A 182 -31.13 -4.21 0.09
C SER A 182 -29.76 -4.13 0.78
N ALA A 183 -28.81 -4.97 0.34
CA ALA A 183 -27.44 -4.97 0.84
C ALA A 183 -26.67 -3.68 0.50
N TYR A 184 -26.98 -3.03 -0.62
CA TYR A 184 -26.40 -1.73 -0.98
C TYR A 184 -27.10 -0.60 -0.24
N VAL A 185 -28.44 -0.56 -0.26
CA VAL A 185 -29.21 0.55 0.34
C VAL A 185 -29.06 0.62 1.86
N CYS A 186 -29.15 -0.52 2.55
CA CYS A 186 -29.07 -0.60 4.01
C CYS A 186 -27.68 -1.01 4.52
N GLY A 187 -26.71 -1.16 3.61
CA GLY A 187 -25.39 -1.68 3.94
C GLY A 187 -24.55 -0.71 4.79
N PRO A 188 -23.59 -1.25 5.58
CA PRO A 188 -22.67 -0.43 6.37
C PRO A 188 -21.78 0.47 5.49
N ILE A 189 -21.54 0.08 4.24
CA ILE A 189 -20.80 0.89 3.27
C ILE A 189 -21.55 2.17 2.90
N GLN A 190 -22.86 2.07 2.65
CA GLN A 190 -23.70 3.20 2.28
C GLN A 190 -23.85 4.17 3.45
N GLN A 191 -24.10 3.67 4.66
CA GLN A 191 -24.12 4.50 5.87
C GLN A 191 -22.80 5.25 6.06
N ARG A 192 -21.67 4.58 5.82
CA ARG A 192 -20.35 5.21 5.91
C ARG A 192 -20.15 6.28 4.84
N TRP A 193 -20.54 6.01 3.60
CA TRP A 193 -20.46 6.98 2.51
C TRP A 193 -21.28 8.22 2.80
N LEU A 194 -22.51 8.04 3.31
CA LEU A 194 -23.36 9.16 3.70
C LEU A 194 -22.70 10.00 4.79
N GLY A 195 -22.17 9.39 5.85
CA GLY A 195 -21.50 10.14 6.93
C GLY A 195 -20.17 10.79 6.53
N LEU A 196 -19.51 10.33 5.46
CA LEU A 196 -18.29 10.95 4.93
C LEU A 196 -18.57 12.11 3.96
N LEU A 197 -19.61 11.99 3.14
CA LEU A 197 -19.96 12.95 2.10
C LEU A 197 -20.91 14.04 2.59
N PHE A 198 -21.85 13.68 3.45
CA PHE A 198 -22.84 14.59 4.00
C PHE A 198 -22.59 14.74 5.49
N VAL A 199 -22.46 15.99 5.95
CA VAL A 199 -22.48 16.27 7.39
C VAL A 199 -23.87 15.87 7.86
N GLN A 200 -23.97 14.85 8.72
CA GLN A 200 -25.21 14.63 9.47
C GLN A 200 -25.41 15.86 10.35
N ASN A 201 -26.26 16.78 9.90
CA ASN A 201 -26.90 17.74 10.80
C ASN A 201 -27.75 16.91 11.75
N VAL A 202 -27.16 16.56 12.89
CA VAL A 202 -27.92 16.10 14.05
C VAL A 202 -28.63 17.34 14.56
N GLY A 203 -29.91 17.46 14.18
CA GLY A 203 -30.87 18.32 14.85
C GLY A 203 -31.39 17.64 16.11
#